data_AF-A0A2A8VF38-F1
#
_entry.id   AF-A0A2A8VF38-F1
#
_cell.length_a   1.000
_cell.length_b   1.000
_cell.length_c   1.000
_cell.angle_alpha   90.00
_cell.angle_beta   90.00
_cell.angle_gamma   90.00
#
_symmetry.space_group_name_H-M   'P 1'
#
loop_
_entity.id
_entity.type
_entity.pdbx_description
1 polymer ?
#
loop_
_entity_poly.entity_id
_entity_poly.type
_entity_poly.pdbx_seq_one_letter_code
_entity_poly.pdbx_strand_id
1 'polypeptide(L)'
;MNKKRIFNMLMLLIFSFLIILIYSIFKGIPFGSYIAKAKITDYVEQVYGFNESVPKPPFNIEDSSYEVYLPQLGSRFSYDLLHNLIVDEKLANEVNDEFQDDYNTIKDSYRDNIELPDAFLFSSVLANGEYSKNIPVYQKIYLLGIINRKKISSEESSKMPATLTKEIIEGLGENYNITSLQVIYTDLNGQYEITLDNKKPISIKTLSKNTSKMDQIGEEDIELIRELNEN
;
A
#
# COMPACT_ATOMS: atom_id res chain seq x y z
N MET A 1 48.68 -18.98 10.80
CA MET A 1 47.82 -17.85 11.24
C MET A 1 47.06 -18.28 12.50
N ASN A 2 47.09 -17.48 13.57
CA ASN A 2 46.66 -17.93 14.91
C ASN A 2 45.12 -18.02 14.99
N LYS A 3 44.54 -19.18 15.32
CA LYS A 3 43.07 -19.42 15.29
C LYS A 3 42.27 -18.38 16.09
N LYS A 4 42.81 -17.93 17.22
CA LYS A 4 42.24 -16.85 18.06
C LYS A 4 42.18 -15.50 17.33
N ARG A 5 43.18 -15.19 16.50
CA ARG A 5 43.22 -13.94 15.70
C ARG A 5 42.18 -13.96 14.58
N ILE A 6 41.98 -15.13 13.96
CA ILE A 6 40.94 -15.34 12.93
C ILE A 6 39.55 -15.18 13.55
N PHE A 7 39.30 -15.82 14.70
CA PHE A 7 38.03 -15.71 15.42
C PHE A 7 37.72 -14.26 15.81
N ASN A 8 38.70 -13.53 16.36
CA ASN A 8 38.52 -12.12 16.71
C ASN A 8 38.23 -11.22 15.49
N MET A 9 38.89 -11.47 14.35
CA MET A 9 38.59 -10.76 13.10
C MET A 9 37.17 -11.04 12.61
N LEU A 10 36.73 -12.30 12.66
CA LEU A 10 35.37 -12.69 12.28
C LEU A 10 34.32 -12.00 13.16
N MET A 11 34.52 -12.01 14.49
CA MET A 11 33.62 -11.34 15.42
C MET A 11 33.55 -9.82 15.19
N LEU A 12 34.69 -9.18 14.88
CA LEU A 12 34.72 -7.75 14.58
C LEU A 12 33.98 -7.41 13.28
N LEU A 13 34.09 -8.25 12.25
CA LEU A 13 33.34 -8.11 11.00
C LEU A 13 31.84 -8.26 11.23
N ILE A 14 31.42 -9.30 11.98
CA ILE A 14 30.01 -9.53 12.32
C ILE A 14 29.46 -8.33 13.10
N PHE A 15 30.20 -7.84 14.09
CA PHE A 15 29.77 -6.69 14.89
C PHE A 15 29.68 -5.40 14.06
N SER A 16 30.65 -5.17 13.17
CA SER A 16 30.62 -4.02 12.25
C SER A 16 29.42 -4.09 11.32
N PHE A 17 29.13 -5.28 10.76
CA PHE A 17 27.96 -5.50 9.93
C PHE A 17 26.65 -5.27 10.70
N LEU A 18 26.57 -5.74 11.95
CA LEU A 18 25.41 -5.53 12.81
C LEU A 18 25.16 -4.05 13.10
N ILE A 19 26.22 -3.27 13.39
CA ILE A 19 26.11 -1.82 13.59
C ILE A 19 25.57 -1.14 12.33
N ILE A 20 26.09 -1.50 11.16
CA ILE A 20 25.63 -0.93 9.87
C ILE A 20 24.16 -1.30 9.63
N LEU A 21 23.76 -2.53 9.95
CA LEU A 21 22.39 -3.00 9.78
C LEU A 21 21.43 -2.24 10.70
N ILE A 22 21.78 -2.10 11.98
CA ILE A 22 20.99 -1.29 12.95
C ILE A 22 20.92 0.16 12.50
N TYR A 23 22.04 0.76 12.08
CA TYR A 23 22.05 2.13 11.56
C TYR A 23 21.12 2.28 10.36
N SER A 24 21.13 1.30 9.45
CA SER A 24 20.31 1.33 8.23
C SER A 24 18.81 1.26 8.52
N ILE A 25 18.39 0.62 9.62
CA ILE A 25 17.00 0.61 10.07
C ILE A 25 16.53 2.03 10.40
N PHE A 26 17.37 2.84 11.06
CA PHE A 26 16.95 4.17 11.53
C PHE A 26 17.29 5.32 10.58
N LYS A 27 18.28 5.15 9.70
CA LYS A 27 18.82 6.22 8.85
C LYS A 27 18.78 5.89 7.37
N GLY A 28 18.21 4.74 7.02
CA GLY A 28 18.19 4.21 5.67
C GLY A 28 19.55 3.61 5.29
N ILE A 29 19.53 2.83 4.21
CA ILE A 29 20.73 2.20 3.64
C ILE A 29 21.77 3.29 3.25
N PRO A 30 23.07 3.08 3.53
CA PRO A 30 24.12 3.94 3.03
C PRO A 30 23.95 4.22 1.53
N PHE A 31 24.05 5.48 1.13
CA PHE A 31 23.81 5.98 -0.24
C PHE A 31 22.38 5.98 -0.76
N GLY A 32 21.38 5.44 -0.04
CA GLY A 32 20.00 5.39 -0.52
C GLY A 32 19.42 6.78 -0.83
N SER A 33 19.81 7.79 -0.05
CA SER A 33 19.42 9.19 -0.30
C SER A 33 20.05 9.81 -1.57
N TYR A 34 21.21 9.32 -2.04
CA TYR A 34 21.74 9.73 -3.35
C TYR A 34 20.99 9.07 -4.50
N ILE A 35 20.62 7.80 -4.34
CA ILE A 35 19.79 7.06 -5.31
C ILE A 35 18.42 7.72 -5.40
N ALA A 36 17.78 7.99 -4.26
CA ALA A 36 16.49 8.67 -4.17
C ALA A 36 16.54 10.04 -4.85
N LYS A 37 17.57 10.85 -4.55
CA LYS A 37 17.78 12.13 -5.24
C LYS A 37 17.79 11.94 -6.75
N ALA A 38 18.61 11.04 -7.28
CA ALA A 38 18.71 10.82 -8.73
C ALA A 38 17.37 10.40 -9.35
N LYS A 39 16.65 9.46 -8.71
CA LYS A 39 15.36 8.97 -9.19
C LYS A 39 14.27 10.03 -9.17
N ILE A 40 14.18 10.80 -8.07
CA ILE A 40 13.20 11.89 -7.94
C ILE A 40 13.54 13.02 -8.91
N THR A 41 14.81 13.41 -9.05
CA THR A 41 15.26 14.42 -10.04
C THR A 41 14.82 14.04 -11.45
N ASP A 42 15.16 12.83 -11.88
CA ASP A 42 14.80 12.33 -13.21
C ASP A 42 13.28 12.34 -13.44
N TYR A 43 12.50 11.95 -12.43
CA TYR A 43 11.03 12.00 -12.49
C TYR A 43 10.49 13.42 -12.62
N VAL A 44 10.90 14.35 -11.75
CA VAL A 44 10.35 15.71 -11.75
C VAL A 44 10.82 16.52 -12.97
N GLU A 45 12.02 16.25 -13.50
CA GLU A 45 12.51 16.82 -14.75
C GLU A 45 11.62 16.39 -15.93
N GLN A 46 11.32 15.10 -16.06
CA GLN A 46 10.55 14.57 -17.17
C GLN A 46 9.05 14.91 -17.09
N VAL A 47 8.44 14.86 -15.89
CA VAL A 47 6.98 15.08 -15.71
C VAL A 47 6.62 16.56 -15.63
N TYR A 48 7.41 17.34 -14.87
CA TYR A 48 7.11 18.74 -14.57
C TYR A 48 8.02 19.74 -15.30
N GLY A 49 9.06 19.29 -16.00
CA GLY A 49 10.06 20.20 -16.57
C GLY A 49 10.88 20.91 -15.50
N PHE A 50 10.94 20.35 -14.29
CA PHE A 50 11.61 20.98 -13.14
C PHE A 50 13.13 20.91 -13.30
N ASN A 51 13.78 22.05 -13.52
CA ASN A 51 15.21 22.13 -13.86
C ASN A 51 16.10 22.59 -12.69
N GLU A 52 15.58 22.59 -11.46
CA GLU A 52 16.35 22.96 -10.27
C GLU A 52 16.89 21.72 -9.55
N SER A 53 17.89 21.92 -8.70
CA SER A 53 18.48 20.83 -7.93
C SER A 53 17.53 20.34 -6.83
N VAL A 54 17.03 19.12 -6.96
CA VAL A 54 16.37 18.39 -5.86
C VAL A 54 17.36 18.22 -4.68
N PRO A 55 17.01 18.64 -3.45
CA PRO A 55 17.86 18.44 -2.30
C PRO A 55 17.93 16.96 -1.93
N LYS A 56 18.91 16.58 -1.12
CA LYS A 56 19.12 15.19 -0.73
C LYS A 56 17.98 14.73 0.19
N PRO A 57 17.13 13.77 -0.20
CA PRO A 57 15.98 13.35 0.61
C PRO A 57 16.44 12.62 1.89
N PRO A 58 16.04 13.05 3.09
CA PRO A 58 16.20 12.26 4.31
C PRO A 58 15.38 10.96 4.27
N PHE A 59 15.82 9.97 5.04
CA PHE A 59 15.06 8.73 5.25
C PHE A 59 13.95 8.96 6.28
N ASN A 60 12.72 8.58 5.91
CA ASN A 60 11.57 8.46 6.79
C ASN A 60 11.43 7.00 7.22
N ILE A 61 11.47 6.76 8.52
CA ILE A 61 11.37 5.42 9.09
C ILE A 61 9.94 4.87 9.08
N GLU A 62 8.93 5.74 9.17
CA GLU A 62 7.52 5.36 9.23
C GLU A 62 7.11 4.73 7.90
N ASP A 63 7.44 5.42 6.81
CA ASP A 63 7.13 4.98 5.45
C ASP A 63 8.24 4.14 4.81
N SER A 64 9.35 3.93 5.53
CA SER A 64 10.55 3.23 5.03
C SER A 64 11.05 3.77 3.68
N SER A 65 10.94 5.08 3.48
CA SER A 65 11.16 5.74 2.19
C SER A 65 12.08 6.96 2.32
N TYR A 66 12.54 7.49 1.19
CA TYR A 66 13.35 8.72 1.15
C TYR A 66 12.52 9.88 0.62
N GLU A 67 12.32 10.92 1.44
CA GLU A 67 11.31 11.94 1.20
C GLU A 67 11.85 13.34 1.06
N VAL A 68 11.24 14.13 0.19
CA VAL A 68 11.58 15.52 -0.04
C VAL A 68 10.34 16.32 -0.40
N TYR A 69 10.17 17.49 0.23
CA TYR A 69 9.20 18.47 -0.21
C TYR A 69 9.87 19.45 -1.18
N LEU A 70 9.23 19.68 -2.34
CA LEU A 70 9.69 20.66 -3.35
C LEU A 70 8.68 21.82 -3.41
N PRO A 71 8.95 22.95 -2.72
CA PRO A 71 8.01 24.07 -2.64
C PRO A 71 7.56 24.63 -3.99
N GLN A 72 8.46 24.62 -4.98
CA GLN A 72 8.20 25.11 -6.34
C GLN A 72 7.12 24.29 -7.07
N LEU A 73 7.01 23.00 -6.72
CA LEU A 73 5.99 22.09 -7.25
C LEU A 73 4.80 21.96 -6.30
N GLY A 74 4.93 22.47 -5.07
CA GLY A 74 3.91 22.35 -4.02
C GLY A 74 3.60 20.91 -3.63
N SER A 75 4.55 19.98 -3.83
CA SER A 75 4.33 18.53 -3.65
C SER A 75 5.45 17.89 -2.83
N ARG A 76 5.11 16.86 -2.05
CA ARG A 76 6.08 15.93 -1.45
C ARG A 76 6.31 14.77 -2.41
N PHE A 77 7.57 14.40 -2.56
CA PHE A 77 8.01 13.24 -3.31
C PHE A 77 8.69 12.27 -2.37
N SER A 78 8.38 10.98 -2.52
CA SER A 78 9.06 9.92 -1.80
C SER A 78 9.61 8.88 -2.78
N TYR A 79 10.68 8.21 -2.37
CA TYR A 79 11.25 7.10 -3.11
C TYR A 79 11.49 5.89 -2.20
N ASP A 80 10.81 4.80 -2.53
CA ASP A 80 11.01 3.50 -1.92
C ASP A 80 12.10 2.73 -2.69
N LEU A 81 13.25 2.55 -2.03
CA LEU A 81 14.40 1.86 -2.61
C LEU A 81 14.16 0.36 -2.80
N LEU A 82 13.37 -0.29 -1.94
CA LEU A 82 13.11 -1.73 -1.99
C LEU A 82 12.19 -2.07 -3.15
N HIS A 83 11.14 -1.28 -3.35
CA HIS A 83 10.13 -1.52 -4.38
C HIS A 83 10.39 -0.78 -5.70
N ASN A 84 11.39 0.11 -5.72
CA ASN A 84 11.74 0.99 -6.83
C ASN A 84 10.53 1.81 -7.30
N LEU A 85 9.87 2.45 -6.34
CA LEU A 85 8.65 3.24 -6.55
C LEU A 85 8.88 4.69 -6.13
N ILE A 86 8.29 5.61 -6.90
CA ILE A 86 8.17 7.03 -6.56
C ILE A 86 6.72 7.29 -6.16
N VAL A 87 6.53 8.02 -5.08
CA VAL A 87 5.24 8.62 -4.72
C VAL A 87 5.35 10.10 -4.98
N ASP A 88 4.41 10.62 -5.74
CA ASP A 88 4.18 12.05 -5.91
C ASP A 88 2.85 12.37 -5.22
N GLU A 89 2.91 13.05 -4.09
CA GLU A 89 1.75 13.34 -3.24
C GLU A 89 0.66 14.09 -4.00
N LYS A 90 1.03 15.05 -4.84
CA LYS A 90 0.08 15.83 -5.64
C LYS A 90 -0.67 14.93 -6.63
N LEU A 91 0.06 14.15 -7.42
CA LEU A 91 -0.55 13.19 -8.36
C LEU A 91 -1.40 12.16 -7.62
N ALA A 92 -0.92 11.63 -6.51
CA ALA A 92 -1.64 10.64 -5.72
C ALA A 92 -2.96 11.19 -5.17
N ASN A 93 -2.96 12.44 -4.69
CA ASN A 93 -4.17 13.11 -4.21
C ASN A 93 -5.14 13.39 -5.35
N GLU A 94 -4.67 13.93 -6.48
CA GLU A 94 -5.53 14.19 -7.66
C GLU A 94 -6.23 12.90 -8.13
N VAL A 95 -5.50 11.78 -8.19
CA VAL A 95 -6.05 10.48 -8.59
C VAL A 95 -6.97 9.90 -7.51
N ASN A 96 -6.66 10.09 -6.23
CA ASN A 96 -7.53 9.62 -5.16
C ASN A 96 -8.84 10.42 -5.10
N ASP A 97 -8.82 11.72 -5.36
CA ASP A 97 -10.02 12.57 -5.37
C ASP A 97 -10.99 12.10 -6.48
N GLU A 98 -10.49 11.83 -7.69
CA GLU A 98 -11.29 11.25 -8.78
C GLU A 98 -11.85 9.86 -8.38
N PHE A 99 -11.01 9.03 -7.76
CA PHE A 99 -11.43 7.74 -7.24
C PHE A 99 -12.54 7.84 -6.19
N GLN A 100 -12.52 8.84 -5.30
CA GLN A 100 -13.57 8.99 -4.29
C GLN A 100 -14.93 9.21 -4.94
N ASP A 101 -15.02 10.04 -5.98
CA ASP A 101 -16.28 10.34 -6.67
C ASP A 101 -16.86 9.07 -7.33
N ASP A 102 -16.01 8.31 -8.03
CA ASP A 102 -16.40 7.04 -8.66
C ASP A 102 -16.78 5.97 -7.63
N TYR A 103 -15.98 5.85 -6.56
CA TYR A 103 -16.23 4.89 -5.49
C TYR A 103 -17.51 5.21 -4.72
N ASN A 104 -17.80 6.48 -4.44
CA ASN A 104 -19.03 6.89 -3.77
C ASN A 104 -20.28 6.51 -4.59
N THR A 105 -20.20 6.58 -5.92
CA THR A 105 -21.28 6.10 -6.79
C THR A 105 -21.52 4.59 -6.62
N ILE A 106 -20.45 3.80 -6.48
CA ILE A 106 -20.55 2.36 -6.21
C ILE A 106 -21.11 2.13 -4.80
N LYS A 107 -20.58 2.82 -3.80
CA LYS A 107 -21.01 2.75 -2.39
C LYS A 107 -22.51 2.98 -2.24
N ASP A 108 -23.04 4.00 -2.90
CA ASP A 108 -24.47 4.34 -2.86
C ASP A 108 -25.37 3.32 -3.59
N SER A 109 -24.78 2.47 -4.44
CA SER A 109 -25.51 1.42 -5.17
C SER A 109 -25.74 0.15 -4.34
N TYR A 110 -24.92 -0.12 -3.33
CA TYR A 110 -25.09 -1.26 -2.43
C TYR A 110 -26.25 -0.97 -1.47
N ARG A 111 -27.33 -1.77 -1.54
CA ARG A 111 -28.50 -1.66 -0.65
C ARG A 111 -28.65 -2.84 0.31
N ASP A 112 -29.29 -2.51 1.43
CA ASP A 112 -29.94 -3.35 2.44
C ASP A 112 -29.06 -4.23 3.34
N ASN A 113 -27.93 -4.77 2.90
CA ASN A 113 -27.15 -5.71 3.75
C ASN A 113 -25.62 -5.56 3.69
N ILE A 114 -25.07 -4.81 2.73
CA ILE A 114 -23.62 -4.56 2.64
C ILE A 114 -23.40 -3.08 2.91
N GLU A 115 -22.59 -2.78 3.92
CA GLU A 115 -22.11 -1.43 4.21
C GLU A 115 -20.66 -1.35 3.77
N LEU A 116 -20.39 -0.43 2.83
CA LEU A 116 -19.04 -0.18 2.35
C LEU A 116 -18.40 0.97 3.14
N PRO A 117 -17.11 0.86 3.52
CA PRO A 117 -16.41 1.88 4.27
C PRO A 117 -16.10 3.09 3.38
N ASP A 118 -15.45 4.11 3.93
CA ASP A 118 -14.70 5.03 3.07
C ASP A 118 -13.49 4.26 2.52
N ALA A 119 -13.20 4.43 1.24
CA ALA A 119 -12.06 3.80 0.59
C ALA A 119 -10.92 4.79 0.42
N PHE A 120 -9.71 4.29 0.26
CA PHE A 120 -8.56 5.12 -0.11
C PHE A 120 -7.78 4.46 -1.23
N LEU A 121 -7.34 5.26 -2.20
CA LEU A 121 -6.53 4.79 -3.32
C LEU A 121 -5.14 5.42 -3.23
N PHE A 122 -4.17 4.58 -2.89
CA PHE A 122 -2.77 4.97 -2.92
C PHE A 122 -2.18 4.75 -4.32
N SER A 123 -1.51 5.75 -4.87
CA SER A 123 -0.91 5.70 -6.22
C SER A 123 0.60 5.89 -6.16
N SER A 124 1.33 5.09 -6.95
CA SER A 124 2.79 5.16 -7.06
C SER A 124 3.27 4.90 -8.49
N VAL A 125 4.49 5.33 -8.81
CA VAL A 125 5.09 5.24 -10.14
C VAL A 125 6.34 4.37 -10.10
N LEU A 126 6.56 3.51 -11.10
CA LEU A 126 7.80 2.74 -11.19
C LEU A 126 8.97 3.64 -11.57
N ALA A 127 10.05 3.61 -10.79
CA ALA A 127 11.23 4.45 -11.03
C ALA A 127 12.17 3.86 -12.11
N ASN A 128 11.70 3.68 -13.34
CA ASN A 128 12.45 3.06 -14.44
C ASN A 128 13.08 4.05 -15.43
N GLY A 129 12.81 5.35 -15.29
CA GLY A 129 13.42 6.42 -16.11
C GLY A 129 12.64 6.80 -17.38
N GLU A 130 11.46 6.23 -17.60
CA GLU A 130 10.60 6.57 -18.74
C GLU A 130 9.31 7.22 -18.21
N TYR A 131 9.35 8.52 -17.97
CA TYR A 131 8.24 9.25 -17.36
C TYR A 131 7.51 10.17 -18.34
N SER A 132 6.20 10.29 -18.15
CA SER A 132 5.36 11.24 -18.87
C SER A 132 4.20 11.66 -17.98
N LYS A 133 3.47 12.71 -18.38
CA LYS A 133 2.28 13.16 -17.65
C LYS A 133 1.18 12.09 -17.56
N ASN A 134 1.14 11.15 -18.51
CA ASN A 134 0.15 10.08 -18.56
C ASN A 134 0.77 8.72 -18.18
N ILE A 135 1.74 8.74 -17.26
CA ILE A 135 2.45 7.53 -16.85
C ILE A 135 1.50 6.52 -16.18
N PRO A 136 1.64 5.21 -16.44
CA PRO A 136 0.92 4.20 -15.67
C PRO A 136 1.28 4.26 -14.19
N VAL A 137 0.25 4.38 -13.36
CA VAL A 137 0.35 4.31 -11.90
C VAL A 137 0.05 2.91 -11.40
N TYR A 138 0.75 2.48 -10.35
CA TYR A 138 0.42 1.30 -9.57
C TYR A 138 -0.45 1.73 -8.41
N GLN A 139 -1.65 1.19 -8.35
CA GLN A 139 -2.62 1.57 -7.35
C GLN A 139 -2.86 0.45 -6.33
N LYS A 140 -2.92 0.85 -5.06
CA LYS A 140 -3.33 0.03 -3.93
C LYS A 140 -4.61 0.61 -3.34
N ILE A 141 -5.69 -0.17 -3.38
CA ILE A 141 -6.97 0.22 -2.78
C ILE A 141 -7.05 -0.30 -1.33
N TYR A 142 -7.55 0.53 -0.45
CA TYR A 142 -7.82 0.20 0.95
C TYR A 142 -9.33 0.22 1.18
N LEU A 143 -9.90 -0.93 1.57
CA LEU A 143 -11.31 -1.11 1.91
C LEU A 143 -11.39 -1.67 3.33
N LEU A 144 -11.27 -0.78 4.31
CA LEU A 144 -11.04 -1.17 5.71
C LEU A 144 -12.34 -1.08 6.53
N GLY A 145 -13.17 -2.12 6.48
CA GLY A 145 -14.38 -2.20 7.28
C GLY A 145 -15.66 -2.40 6.45
N ILE A 146 -15.63 -3.33 5.49
CA ILE A 146 -16.86 -3.79 4.84
C ILE A 146 -17.68 -4.58 5.85
N ILE A 147 -18.95 -4.24 6.04
CA ILE A 147 -19.84 -4.97 6.95
C ILE A 147 -20.92 -5.67 6.13
N ASN A 148 -21.10 -6.97 6.35
CA ASN A 148 -22.19 -7.74 5.77
C ASN A 148 -23.17 -8.17 6.86
N ARG A 149 -24.36 -7.57 6.83
CA ARG A 149 -25.48 -7.85 7.75
C ARG A 149 -26.34 -9.03 7.33
N LYS A 150 -26.10 -9.62 6.16
CA LYS A 150 -26.86 -10.77 5.68
C LYS A 150 -26.51 -12.02 6.50
N LYS A 151 -27.54 -12.78 6.88
CA LYS A 151 -27.36 -14.14 7.42
C LYS A 151 -26.81 -15.07 6.34
N ILE A 152 -25.54 -15.44 6.48
CA ILE A 152 -24.84 -16.36 5.58
C ILE A 152 -24.14 -17.46 6.36
N SER A 153 -23.96 -18.60 5.71
CA SER A 153 -23.23 -19.72 6.29
C SER A 153 -21.74 -19.42 6.44
N SER A 154 -21.06 -20.13 7.34
CA SER A 154 -19.61 -20.01 7.50
C SER A 154 -18.83 -20.31 6.21
N GLU A 155 -19.33 -21.22 5.37
CA GLU A 155 -18.71 -21.52 4.08
C GLU A 155 -18.82 -20.33 3.11
N GLU A 156 -20.00 -19.70 3.02
CA GLU A 156 -20.21 -18.51 2.18
C GLU A 156 -19.40 -17.32 2.69
N SER A 157 -19.33 -17.14 4.01
CA SER A 157 -18.56 -16.09 4.67
C SER A 157 -17.09 -16.10 4.25
N SER A 158 -16.47 -17.28 4.14
CA SER A 158 -15.08 -17.40 3.67
C SER A 158 -14.84 -16.98 2.21
N LYS A 159 -15.89 -16.90 1.39
CA LYS A 159 -15.82 -16.57 -0.05
C LYS A 159 -16.29 -15.14 -0.35
N MET A 160 -17.11 -14.57 0.53
CA MET A 160 -17.72 -13.26 0.34
C MET A 160 -16.73 -12.10 0.23
N PRO A 161 -15.66 -12.00 1.06
CA PRO A 161 -14.67 -10.94 0.94
C PRO A 161 -14.09 -10.83 -0.48
N ALA A 162 -13.68 -11.97 -1.04
CA ALA A 162 -13.09 -12.03 -2.37
C ALA A 162 -14.09 -11.66 -3.47
N THR A 163 -15.36 -12.05 -3.30
CA THR A 163 -16.44 -11.78 -4.26
C THR A 163 -16.76 -10.29 -4.30
N LEU A 164 -17.06 -9.68 -3.14
CA LEU A 164 -17.36 -8.25 -3.03
C LEU A 164 -16.19 -7.39 -3.50
N THR A 165 -14.96 -7.74 -3.10
CA THR A 165 -13.76 -7.03 -3.54
C THR A 165 -13.64 -7.03 -5.06
N LYS A 166 -13.92 -8.17 -5.71
CA LYS A 166 -13.84 -8.27 -7.17
C LYS A 166 -14.93 -7.43 -7.84
N GLU A 167 -16.15 -7.48 -7.32
CA GLU A 167 -17.28 -6.68 -7.82
C GLU A 167 -17.00 -5.18 -7.72
N ILE A 168 -16.47 -4.71 -6.59
CA ILE A 168 -16.09 -3.30 -6.40
C ILE A 168 -15.03 -2.88 -7.43
N ILE A 169 -13.97 -3.69 -7.60
CA ILE A 169 -12.90 -3.40 -8.59
C ILE A 169 -13.46 -3.38 -10.01
N GLU A 170 -14.38 -4.29 -10.36
CA GLU A 170 -15.02 -4.30 -11.68
C GLU A 170 -15.96 -3.11 -11.88
N GLY A 171 -16.65 -2.68 -10.82
CA GLY A 171 -17.52 -1.50 -10.84
C GLY A 171 -16.76 -0.20 -11.08
N LEU A 172 -15.51 -0.10 -10.60
CA LEU A 172 -14.62 1.04 -10.84
C LEU A 172 -14.12 1.11 -12.31
N GLY A 173 -14.26 0.03 -13.07
CA GLY A 173 -13.89 -0.02 -14.49
C GLY A 173 -12.37 0.01 -14.75
N GLU A 174 -12.00 0.32 -15.99
CA GLU A 174 -10.61 0.28 -16.47
C GLU A 174 -9.82 1.58 -16.20
N ASN A 175 -10.45 2.58 -15.57
CA ASN A 175 -9.82 3.86 -15.24
C ASN A 175 -8.72 3.71 -14.19
N TYR A 176 -8.79 2.64 -13.38
CA TYR A 176 -7.88 2.38 -12.28
C TYR A 176 -7.08 1.09 -12.53
N ASN A 177 -5.75 1.21 -12.50
CA ASN A 177 -4.82 0.09 -12.52
C ASN A 177 -4.58 -0.47 -11.10
N ILE A 178 -5.65 -0.98 -10.50
CA ILE A 178 -5.62 -1.60 -9.17
C ILE A 178 -4.87 -2.93 -9.26
N THR A 179 -3.67 -2.95 -8.67
CA THR A 179 -2.81 -4.15 -8.67
C THR A 179 -2.62 -4.70 -7.26
N SER A 180 -2.75 -3.85 -6.24
CA SER A 180 -2.61 -4.20 -4.84
C SER A 180 -3.85 -3.80 -4.05
N LEU A 181 -4.07 -4.41 -2.88
CA LEU A 181 -5.16 -4.07 -1.98
C LEU A 181 -4.96 -4.52 -0.54
N GLN A 182 -5.70 -3.87 0.34
CA GLN A 182 -5.98 -4.35 1.68
C GLN A 182 -7.48 -4.22 1.96
N VAL A 183 -8.10 -5.32 2.37
CA VAL A 183 -9.54 -5.40 2.61
C VAL A 183 -9.77 -6.01 3.98
N ILE A 184 -10.61 -5.35 4.78
CA ILE A 184 -11.17 -5.89 6.02
C ILE A 184 -12.67 -6.02 5.83
N TYR A 185 -13.18 -7.23 6.05
CA TYR A 185 -14.58 -7.59 5.91
C TYR A 185 -15.07 -8.26 7.20
N THR A 186 -16.24 -7.85 7.69
CA THR A 186 -16.87 -8.41 8.89
C THR A 186 -18.28 -8.90 8.57
N ASP A 187 -18.62 -10.09 9.06
CA ASP A 187 -19.99 -10.60 9.12
C ASP A 187 -20.24 -11.38 10.42
N LEU A 188 -21.44 -11.97 10.57
CA LEU A 188 -21.83 -12.73 11.77
C LEU A 188 -20.89 -13.89 12.13
N ASN A 189 -20.12 -14.41 11.18
CA ASN A 189 -19.18 -15.52 11.37
C ASN A 189 -17.78 -15.03 11.76
N GLY A 190 -17.48 -13.73 11.63
CA GLY A 190 -16.21 -13.13 12.05
C GLY A 190 -15.67 -12.06 11.10
N GLN A 191 -14.42 -11.67 11.34
CA GLN A 191 -13.66 -10.76 10.49
C GLN A 191 -12.67 -11.52 9.60
N TYR A 192 -12.52 -11.03 8.37
CA TYR A 192 -11.68 -11.61 7.34
C TYR A 192 -10.83 -10.51 6.71
N GLU A 193 -9.59 -10.84 6.40
CA GLU A 193 -8.65 -9.95 5.72
C GLU A 193 -8.27 -10.51 4.35
N ILE A 194 -8.09 -9.60 3.38
CA ILE A 194 -7.35 -9.86 2.15
C ILE A 194 -6.23 -8.83 2.04
N THR A 195 -4.99 -9.31 1.95
CA THR A 195 -3.83 -8.46 1.67
C THR A 195 -3.12 -8.95 0.42
N LEU A 196 -2.95 -8.06 -0.56
CA LEU A 196 -2.24 -8.31 -1.81
C LEU A 196 -1.31 -7.15 -2.12
N ASP A 197 -0.01 -7.42 -2.15
CA ASP A 197 1.04 -6.47 -2.53
C ASP A 197 1.77 -6.93 -3.78
N ASN A 198 1.01 -7.25 -4.85
CA ASN A 198 1.60 -7.72 -6.10
C ASN A 198 1.29 -6.78 -7.26
N LYS A 199 2.19 -6.69 -8.24
CA LYS A 199 2.02 -5.85 -9.45
C LYS A 199 1.28 -6.58 -10.57
N LYS A 200 0.35 -7.50 -10.23
CA LYS A 200 -0.37 -8.35 -11.22
C LYS A 200 -1.86 -8.05 -11.22
N PRO A 201 -2.57 -8.35 -12.32
CA PRO A 201 -4.02 -8.22 -12.36
C PRO A 201 -4.71 -9.06 -11.27
N ILE A 202 -5.71 -8.46 -10.63
CA ILE A 202 -6.46 -9.08 -9.53
C ILE A 202 -7.53 -10.03 -10.10
N SER A 203 -7.49 -11.28 -9.66
CA SER A 203 -8.47 -12.31 -10.03
C SER A 203 -9.18 -12.85 -8.79
N ILE A 204 -10.41 -13.34 -8.95
CA ILE A 204 -11.17 -13.97 -7.85
C ILE A 204 -10.38 -15.10 -7.19
N LYS A 205 -9.67 -15.92 -7.98
CA LYS A 205 -8.82 -17.01 -7.48
C LYS A 205 -7.68 -16.49 -6.60
N THR A 206 -7.07 -15.38 -6.99
CA THR A 206 -6.00 -14.73 -6.20
C THR A 206 -6.57 -14.17 -4.91
N LEU A 207 -7.71 -13.50 -4.96
CA LEU A 207 -8.40 -12.95 -3.78
C LEU A 207 -8.76 -14.05 -2.79
N SER A 208 -9.45 -15.10 -3.23
CA SER A 208 -9.86 -16.22 -2.36
C SER A 208 -8.67 -16.93 -1.71
N LYS A 209 -7.55 -17.09 -2.43
CA LYS A 209 -6.35 -17.71 -1.87
C LYS A 209 -5.70 -16.87 -0.76
N ASN A 210 -5.84 -15.55 -0.82
CA ASN A 210 -5.27 -14.63 0.16
C ASN A 210 -6.32 -14.11 1.14
N THR A 211 -7.52 -14.68 1.15
CA THR A 211 -8.53 -14.41 2.16
C THR A 211 -8.25 -15.28 3.38
N SER A 212 -8.12 -14.67 4.54
CA SER A 212 -7.95 -15.37 5.82
C SER A 212 -8.87 -14.80 6.88
N LYS A 213 -9.40 -15.67 7.73
CA LYS A 213 -10.13 -15.25 8.92
C LYS A 213 -9.13 -14.70 9.95
N MET A 214 -9.46 -13.60 10.60
CA MET A 214 -8.63 -12.99 11.63
C MET A 214 -8.89 -13.68 12.98
N ASP A 215 -7.81 -14.07 13.66
CA ASP A 215 -7.87 -14.70 14.98
C ASP A 215 -8.02 -13.68 16.12
N GLN A 216 -7.54 -12.45 15.89
CA GLN A 216 -7.60 -11.34 16.84
C GLN A 216 -8.29 -10.16 16.17
N ILE A 217 -9.35 -9.67 16.81
CA ILE A 217 -10.19 -8.57 16.33
C ILE A 217 -10.45 -7.62 17.50
N GLY A 218 -10.75 -6.35 17.19
CA GLY A 218 -10.99 -5.33 18.21
C GLY A 218 -12.26 -5.58 19.02
N GLU A 219 -12.36 -4.98 20.21
CA GLU A 219 -13.56 -5.09 21.06
C GLU A 219 -14.83 -4.58 20.33
N GLU A 220 -14.69 -3.51 19.55
CA GLU A 220 -15.78 -2.95 18.73
C GLU A 220 -16.27 -3.94 17.67
N ASP A 221 -15.36 -4.67 17.01
CA ASP A 221 -15.71 -5.70 16.03
C ASP A 221 -16.37 -6.92 16.67
N ILE A 222 -15.93 -7.31 17.87
CA ILE A 222 -16.55 -8.40 18.64
C ILE A 222 -18.00 -8.05 18.95
N GLU A 223 -18.23 -6.82 19.41
CA GLU A 223 -19.57 -6.34 19.74
C GLU A 223 -20.46 -6.25 18.51
N LEU A 224 -19.93 -5.74 17.38
CA LEU A 224 -20.64 -5.75 16.10
C LEU A 224 -21.04 -7.18 15.70
N ILE A 225 -20.13 -8.15 15.77
CA ILE A 225 -20.45 -9.55 15.44
C ILE A 225 -21.53 -10.11 16.38
N ARG A 226 -21.54 -9.74 17.66
CA ARG A 226 -22.59 -10.11 18.61
C ARG A 226 -23.95 -9.57 18.16
N GLU A 227 -24.02 -8.29 17.82
CA GLU A 227 -25.25 -7.66 17.32
C GLU A 227 -25.76 -8.30 16.01
N LEU A 228 -24.85 -8.70 15.12
CA LEU A 228 -25.19 -9.41 13.88
C LEU A 228 -25.76 -10.81 14.12
N ASN A 229 -25.43 -11.45 15.25
CA ASN A 229 -25.98 -12.75 15.62
C ASN A 229 -27.35 -12.65 16.31
N GLU A 230 -27.70 -11.49 16.85
CA GLU A 230 -28.96 -11.25 17.57
C GLU A 230 -30.11 -10.80 16.67
N ASN A 231 -29.80 -10.15 15.55
CA ASN A 231 -30.75 -9.70 14.53
C ASN A 231 -30.89 -10.74 13.40
#